data_AF-A0AAN0N3D3-F1
#
_entry.id   AF-A0AAN0N3D3-F1
#
_cell.length_a   1.000
_cell.length_b   1.000
_cell.length_c   1.000
_cell.angle_alpha   90.00
_cell.angle_beta   90.00
_cell.angle_gamma   90.00
#
_symmetry.space_group_name_H-M   'P 1'
#
loop_
_entity.id
_entity.type
_entity.pdbx_description
1 polymer ?
#
loop_
_entity_poly.entity_id
_entity_poly.type
_entity_poly.pdbx_seq_one_letter_code
_entity_poly.pdbx_strand_id
1 'polypeptide(L)'
;MNFNSPSSSSLEDCLEQVQARTFRFFWDGAHPESGLPFDKCFVSGDPSPDIVSVSGTGFGILAIIVATERHWISRAAALERLTTILRHLERSPRFHGAFAHFIDGATGAAMHFSEKDNGGDLVETAFLMQGLICAREYFQAATNEEEKLRACVDRLFGAVEWDWYTRGENGALYWHWSPDHDWIMNLPIRGWNEALSAYVLAAGSGTHPIGPENYHKGWARSGEMRNGASYLGTVLPLGEPYGGPLFISHYSFCALDPCGLSDRYCSDYRAQAVAHTRINHDYCMSVPGYRKAGVWGLTASDGPKGYGAFSPAYDKGVIAPTAALSSFPFLPAEAESALRAMLAYEDGKLLGRFGFADSFVPKTGWVAGTYLAIDQGPIIAMIENFRSGLLWRLFMKAPEVRRGLARLGFASTTHSIAPDALV
;
A
#
# COMPACT_ATOMS: atom_id res chain seq x y z
N MET A 1 32.61 -13.72 5.52
CA MET A 1 31.41 -14.35 6.11
C MET A 1 30.93 -15.38 5.11
N ASN A 2 30.88 -16.66 5.48
CA ASN A 2 30.41 -17.73 4.60
C ASN A 2 28.92 -17.57 4.37
N PHE A 3 28.51 -17.29 3.13
CA PHE A 3 27.10 -17.28 2.75
C PHE A 3 26.62 -18.74 2.68
N ASN A 4 25.86 -19.18 3.68
CA ASN A 4 25.11 -20.43 3.59
C ASN A 4 24.13 -20.36 2.41
N SER A 5 23.93 -21.49 1.74
CA SER A 5 22.90 -21.64 0.70
C SER A 5 21.52 -21.18 1.24
N PRO A 6 20.74 -20.39 0.49
CA PRO A 6 19.39 -19.94 0.89
C PRO A 6 18.42 -21.09 1.25
N SER A 7 18.74 -22.32 0.85
CA SER A 7 17.94 -23.51 1.11
C SER A 7 17.97 -24.02 2.56
N SER A 8 18.90 -23.54 3.42
CA SER A 8 19.03 -24.01 4.80
C SER A 8 18.66 -22.98 5.88
N SER A 9 18.30 -21.75 5.51
CA SER A 9 17.87 -20.71 6.45
C SER A 9 16.41 -20.90 6.89
N SER A 10 16.11 -20.59 8.15
CA SER A 10 14.73 -20.59 8.64
C SER A 10 13.90 -19.54 7.89
N LEU A 11 12.58 -19.71 7.83
CA LEU A 11 11.70 -18.68 7.24
C LEU A 11 11.92 -17.33 7.93
N GLU A 12 12.02 -17.34 9.26
CA GLU A 12 12.24 -16.12 10.04
C GLU A 12 13.53 -15.39 9.65
N ASP A 13 14.64 -16.12 9.43
CA ASP A 13 15.88 -15.51 8.94
C ASP A 13 15.72 -14.90 7.54
N CYS A 14 14.97 -15.58 6.65
CA CYS A 14 14.68 -15.07 5.31
C CYS A 14 13.83 -13.79 5.36
N LEU A 15 12.77 -13.78 6.18
CA LEU A 15 11.89 -12.63 6.35
C LEU A 15 12.66 -11.45 6.95
N GLU A 16 13.47 -11.70 7.98
CA GLU A 16 14.32 -10.69 8.61
C GLU A 16 15.31 -10.09 7.61
N GLN A 17 16.00 -10.93 6.84
CA GLN A 17 16.93 -10.47 5.80
C GLN A 17 16.22 -9.60 4.76
N VAL A 18 15.06 -10.03 4.26
CA VAL A 18 14.34 -9.31 3.22
C VAL A 18 13.77 -8.00 3.75
N GLN A 19 13.10 -8.00 4.90
CA GLN A 19 12.51 -6.76 5.41
C GLN A 19 13.59 -5.75 5.81
N ALA A 20 14.64 -6.16 6.52
CA ALA A 20 15.71 -5.24 6.93
C ALA A 20 16.46 -4.65 5.73
N ARG A 21 16.67 -5.45 4.67
CA ARG A 21 17.30 -4.98 3.43
C ARG A 21 16.36 -4.09 2.61
N THR A 22 15.07 -4.39 2.58
CA THR A 22 14.05 -3.58 1.89
C THR A 22 13.85 -2.24 2.60
N PHE A 23 13.89 -2.20 3.93
CA PHE A 23 13.81 -0.98 4.73
C PHE A 23 14.86 0.07 4.35
N ARG A 24 16.04 -0.37 3.87
CA ARG A 24 17.09 0.54 3.41
C ARG A 24 16.63 1.43 2.26
N PHE A 25 15.64 1.05 1.46
CA PHE A 25 15.01 1.92 0.47
C PHE A 25 14.48 3.20 1.13
N PHE A 26 13.72 3.05 2.22
CA PHE A 26 13.08 4.15 2.96
C PHE A 26 14.02 4.85 3.95
N TRP A 27 15.18 4.26 4.23
CA TRP A 27 16.13 4.80 5.19
C TRP A 27 17.36 5.42 4.55
N ASP A 28 18.16 4.58 3.87
CA ASP A 28 19.41 4.97 3.19
C ASP A 28 19.15 5.57 1.80
N GLY A 29 18.06 5.14 1.15
CA GLY A 29 17.64 5.59 -0.18
C GLY A 29 16.65 6.75 -0.16
N ALA A 30 16.32 7.28 1.01
CA ALA A 30 15.44 8.45 1.13
C ALA A 30 16.16 9.73 0.69
N HIS A 31 15.38 10.73 0.26
CA HIS A 31 15.88 12.05 -0.08
C HIS A 31 16.63 12.66 1.12
N PRO A 32 17.87 13.15 0.95
CA PRO A 32 18.76 13.49 2.06
C PRO A 32 18.25 14.66 2.92
N GLU A 33 17.53 15.62 2.33
CA GLU A 33 17.04 16.80 3.07
C GLU A 33 15.67 16.58 3.72
N SER A 34 14.72 15.98 2.99
CA SER A 34 13.36 15.77 3.46
C SER A 34 13.11 14.45 4.17
N GLY A 35 13.98 13.46 3.99
CA GLY A 35 13.80 12.11 4.51
C GLY A 35 12.63 11.36 3.86
N LEU A 36 12.00 11.93 2.82
CA LEU A 36 10.93 11.32 2.05
C LEU A 36 11.51 10.26 1.09
N PRO A 37 10.83 9.13 0.86
CA PRO A 37 11.29 8.16 -0.14
C PRO A 37 11.03 8.69 -1.55
N PHE A 38 12.02 8.58 -2.44
CA PHE A 38 11.79 8.80 -3.87
C PHE A 38 10.73 7.81 -4.39
N ASP A 39 10.00 8.21 -5.43
CA ASP A 39 9.11 7.30 -6.18
C ASP A 39 9.89 6.06 -6.66
N LYS A 40 11.09 6.31 -7.20
CA LYS A 40 11.94 5.31 -7.82
C LYS A 40 13.40 5.49 -7.42
N CYS A 41 14.10 4.39 -7.17
CA CYS A 41 15.56 4.33 -7.05
C CYS A 41 16.15 3.38 -8.09
N PHE A 42 17.37 3.65 -8.55
CA PHE A 42 18.04 2.82 -9.55
C PHE A 42 18.98 1.78 -8.92
N VAL A 43 18.96 0.56 -9.45
CA VAL A 43 19.87 -0.54 -9.04
C VAL A 43 21.34 -0.19 -9.33
N SER A 44 21.60 0.60 -10.38
CA SER A 44 22.93 1.14 -10.69
C SER A 44 23.49 2.05 -9.60
N GLY A 45 22.63 2.60 -8.73
CA GLY A 45 22.99 3.64 -7.77
C GLY A 45 23.00 5.05 -8.37
N ASP A 46 22.53 5.22 -9.61
CA ASP A 46 22.34 6.53 -10.21
C ASP A 46 21.37 7.37 -9.36
N PRO A 47 21.56 8.71 -9.31
CA PRO A 47 20.65 9.58 -8.57
C PRO A 47 19.21 9.43 -9.04
N SER A 48 18.30 9.27 -8.08
CA SER A 48 16.87 9.39 -8.34
C SER A 48 16.54 10.83 -8.74
N PRO A 49 15.57 11.04 -9.65
CA PRO A 49 14.99 12.36 -9.79
C PRO A 49 14.34 12.76 -8.46
N ASP A 50 14.25 14.05 -8.17
CA ASP A 50 13.64 14.59 -6.93
C ASP A 50 12.11 14.45 -6.89
N ILE A 51 11.59 13.33 -7.41
CA ILE A 51 10.18 12.96 -7.42
C ILE A 51 9.93 12.04 -6.22
N VAL A 52 9.07 12.49 -5.31
CA VAL A 52 8.58 11.71 -4.16
C VAL A 52 7.13 11.34 -4.41
N SER A 53 6.81 10.04 -4.29
CA SER A 53 5.43 9.55 -4.26
C SER A 53 4.81 9.75 -2.87
N VAL A 54 3.59 10.27 -2.84
CA VAL A 54 2.84 10.48 -1.60
C VAL A 54 2.38 9.17 -0.97
N SER A 55 1.85 8.20 -1.73
CA SER A 55 1.59 6.86 -1.20
C SER A 55 2.87 6.14 -0.77
N GLY A 56 3.95 6.28 -1.56
CA GLY A 56 5.27 5.79 -1.21
C GLY A 56 5.76 6.31 0.16
N THR A 57 5.49 7.58 0.46
CA THR A 57 5.75 8.18 1.77
C THR A 57 4.90 7.53 2.87
N GLY A 58 3.61 7.29 2.62
CA GLY A 58 2.73 6.55 3.52
C GLY A 58 3.28 5.16 3.88
N PHE A 59 3.67 4.38 2.87
CA PHE A 59 4.28 3.07 3.10
C PHE A 59 5.66 3.16 3.77
N GLY A 60 6.45 4.19 3.46
CA GLY A 60 7.73 4.44 4.13
C GLY A 60 7.57 4.72 5.63
N ILE A 61 6.52 5.44 6.03
CA ILE A 61 6.20 5.65 7.45
C ILE A 61 5.84 4.33 8.13
N LEU A 62 5.06 3.45 7.49
CA LEU A 62 4.81 2.10 8.00
C LEU A 62 6.11 1.31 8.17
N ALA A 63 7.03 1.41 7.21
CA ALA A 63 8.34 0.76 7.26
C ALA A 63 9.22 1.28 8.42
N ILE A 64 9.17 2.59 8.73
CA ILE A 64 9.88 3.18 9.88
C ILE A 64 9.34 2.61 11.21
N ILE A 65 8.03 2.43 11.33
CA ILE A 65 7.41 1.80 12.51
C ILE A 65 7.94 0.37 12.67
N VAL A 66 7.90 -0.42 11.59
CA VAL A 66 8.40 -1.81 11.57
C VAL A 66 9.87 -1.85 11.99
N ALA A 67 10.71 -0.99 11.41
CA ALA A 67 12.13 -0.92 11.72
C ALA A 67 12.43 -0.51 13.18
N THR A 68 11.55 0.31 13.77
CA THR A 68 11.63 0.68 15.19
C THR A 68 11.28 -0.50 16.09
N GLU A 69 10.19 -1.21 15.78
CA GLU A 69 9.74 -2.38 16.52
C GLU A 69 10.72 -3.55 16.44
N ARG A 70 11.34 -3.74 15.27
CA ARG A 70 12.36 -4.76 15.02
C ARG A 70 13.77 -4.33 15.45
N HIS A 71 13.91 -3.13 16.00
CA HIS A 71 15.18 -2.57 16.50
C HIS A 71 16.30 -2.44 15.45
N TRP A 72 15.94 -2.27 14.17
CA TRP A 72 16.91 -1.90 13.11
C TRP A 72 17.37 -0.45 13.26
N ILE A 73 16.50 0.39 13.83
CA ILE A 73 16.78 1.77 14.20
C ILE A 73 16.30 2.03 15.62
N SER A 74 16.85 3.06 16.26
CA SER A 74 16.36 3.50 17.56
C SER A 74 15.06 4.27 17.42
N ARG A 75 14.22 4.24 18.46
CA ARG A 75 13.00 5.05 18.55
C ARG A 75 13.27 6.55 18.38
N ALA A 76 14.39 7.03 18.90
CA ALA A 76 14.82 8.42 18.74
C ALA A 76 15.16 8.76 17.27
N ALA A 77 15.88 7.89 16.57
CA ALA A 77 16.19 8.08 15.15
C ALA A 77 14.91 8.06 14.29
N ALA A 78 13.96 7.16 14.60
CA ALA A 78 12.66 7.16 13.96
C ALA A 78 11.91 8.48 14.16
N LEU A 79 11.86 9.01 15.39
CA LEU A 79 11.20 10.29 15.67
C LEU A 79 11.86 11.47 14.95
N GLU A 80 13.19 11.50 14.88
CA GLU A 80 13.92 12.51 14.13
C GLU A 80 13.56 12.47 12.63
N ARG A 81 13.53 11.27 12.05
CA ARG A 81 13.13 11.07 10.64
C ARG A 81 11.69 11.51 10.41
N LEU A 82 10.75 11.05 11.23
CA LEU A 82 9.33 11.39 11.10
C LEU A 82 9.09 12.89 11.28
N THR A 83 9.79 13.53 12.23
CA THR A 83 9.73 14.99 12.40
C THR A 83 10.18 15.73 11.14
N THR A 84 11.21 15.22 10.46
CA THR A 84 11.73 15.82 9.23
C THR A 84 10.75 15.64 8.06
N ILE A 85 10.16 14.45 7.92
CA ILE A 85 9.11 14.15 6.94
C ILE A 85 7.90 15.08 7.17
N LEU A 86 7.38 15.13 8.40
CA LEU A 86 6.21 15.95 8.75
C LEU A 86 6.43 17.43 8.47
N ARG A 87 7.63 17.96 8.74
CA ARG A 87 7.97 19.35 8.42
C ARG A 87 7.85 19.66 6.92
N HIS A 88 8.20 18.71 6.06
CA HIS A 88 8.07 18.88 4.61
C HIS A 88 6.60 18.78 4.20
N LEU A 89 5.88 17.75 4.67
CA LEU A 89 4.45 17.58 4.40
C LEU A 89 3.59 18.77 4.88
N GLU A 90 3.92 19.38 6.02
CA GLU A 90 3.20 20.57 6.51
C GLU A 90 3.33 21.77 5.58
N ARG A 91 4.47 21.88 4.87
CA ARG A 91 4.79 22.97 3.94
C ARG A 91 4.33 22.70 2.51
N SER A 92 4.15 21.43 2.14
CA SER A 92 3.71 21.07 0.79
C SER A 92 2.34 21.68 0.47
N PRO A 93 2.13 22.15 -0.78
CA PRO A 93 0.82 22.56 -1.24
C PRO A 93 -0.21 21.45 -1.03
N ARG A 94 -1.40 21.83 -0.58
CA ARG A 94 -2.56 20.95 -0.41
C ARG A 94 -3.75 21.54 -1.15
N PHE A 95 -4.57 20.67 -1.71
CA PHE A 95 -5.70 21.01 -2.56
C PHE A 95 -6.96 20.51 -1.86
N HIS A 96 -7.71 21.42 -1.21
CA HIS A 96 -8.77 21.02 -0.28
C HIS A 96 -8.26 20.01 0.76
N GLY A 97 -7.05 20.28 1.28
CA GLY A 97 -6.35 19.43 2.24
C GLY A 97 -5.69 18.16 1.69
N ALA A 98 -6.06 17.68 0.50
CA ALA A 98 -5.41 16.53 -0.13
C ALA A 98 -4.04 16.90 -0.71
N PHE A 99 -3.12 15.94 -0.73
CA PHE A 99 -1.80 16.07 -1.34
C PHE A 99 -1.85 15.72 -2.82
N ALA A 100 -0.90 16.22 -3.61
CA ALA A 100 -0.68 15.77 -4.98
C ALA A 100 -0.14 14.33 -5.03
N HIS A 101 -0.20 13.71 -6.20
CA HIS A 101 0.40 12.38 -6.41
C HIS A 101 1.92 12.39 -6.17
N PHE A 102 2.59 13.39 -6.78
CA PHE A 102 4.01 13.63 -6.62
C PHE A 102 4.29 14.98 -5.98
N ILE A 103 5.32 15.02 -5.15
CA ILE A 103 5.94 16.25 -4.65
C ILE A 103 7.43 16.25 -4.92
N ASP A 104 7.99 17.44 -5.07
CA ASP A 104 9.42 17.64 -5.22
C ASP A 104 10.11 17.39 -3.87
N GLY A 105 11.09 16.49 -3.84
CA GLY A 105 11.73 16.01 -2.61
C GLY A 105 12.52 17.06 -1.85
N ALA A 106 13.02 18.10 -2.54
CA ALA A 106 13.82 19.17 -1.93
C ALA A 106 12.95 20.34 -1.46
N THR A 107 11.98 20.74 -2.28
CA THR A 107 11.17 21.94 -2.06
C THR A 107 9.81 21.64 -1.41
N GLY A 108 9.30 20.41 -1.55
CA GLY A 108 7.96 20.02 -1.16
C GLY A 108 6.85 20.52 -2.10
N ALA A 109 7.20 21.13 -3.24
CA ALA A 109 6.23 21.64 -4.21
C ALA A 109 5.45 20.49 -4.88
N ALA A 110 4.17 20.72 -5.20
CA ALA A 110 3.38 19.75 -5.96
C ALA A 110 3.94 19.60 -7.38
N MET A 111 4.04 18.37 -7.86
CA MET A 111 4.48 18.04 -9.22
C MET A 111 3.31 17.47 -10.03
N HIS A 112 3.30 17.75 -11.33
CA HIS A 112 2.29 17.24 -12.23
C HIS A 112 2.57 15.75 -12.51
N PHE A 113 1.61 14.88 -12.23
CA PHE A 113 1.68 13.48 -12.66
C PHE A 113 1.40 13.36 -14.16
N SER A 114 0.48 14.18 -14.66
CA SER A 114 0.20 14.39 -16.08
C SER A 114 -0.21 15.84 -16.32
N GLU A 115 -0.41 16.24 -17.58
CA GLU A 115 -0.84 17.62 -17.92
C GLU A 115 -2.08 18.07 -17.13
N LYS A 116 -3.03 17.16 -16.89
CA LYS A 116 -4.32 17.45 -16.23
C LYS A 116 -4.39 17.03 -14.76
N ASP A 117 -3.34 16.38 -14.27
CA ASP A 117 -3.24 15.88 -12.91
C ASP A 117 -2.14 16.64 -12.18
N ASN A 118 -2.50 17.84 -11.74
CA ASN A 118 -1.63 18.82 -11.10
C ASN A 118 -2.20 19.36 -9.78
N GLY A 119 -3.18 18.67 -9.22
CA GLY A 119 -3.86 19.05 -7.99
C GLY A 119 -3.81 17.93 -6.95
N GLY A 120 -4.88 17.77 -6.17
CA GLY A 120 -4.94 16.77 -5.12
C GLY A 120 -5.36 15.41 -5.64
N ASP A 121 -4.62 14.38 -5.23
CA ASP A 121 -4.89 12.96 -5.42
C ASP A 121 -5.38 12.37 -4.08
N LEU A 122 -6.65 11.99 -4.03
CA LEU A 122 -7.30 11.53 -2.81
C LEU A 122 -6.88 10.10 -2.42
N VAL A 123 -6.53 9.25 -3.39
CA VAL A 123 -6.13 7.86 -3.12
C VAL A 123 -4.72 7.82 -2.55
N GLU A 124 -3.80 8.58 -3.15
CA GLU A 124 -2.44 8.76 -2.63
C GLU A 124 -2.46 9.39 -1.23
N THR A 125 -3.30 10.40 -1.04
CA THR A 125 -3.54 11.01 0.28
C THR A 125 -4.04 9.98 1.29
N ALA A 126 -4.96 9.08 0.91
CA ALA A 126 -5.44 8.04 1.80
C ALA A 126 -4.32 7.10 2.26
N PHE A 127 -3.44 6.68 1.35
CA PHE A 127 -2.29 5.82 1.69
C PHE A 127 -1.25 6.55 2.56
N LEU A 128 -1.00 7.84 2.34
CA LEU A 128 -0.22 8.66 3.25
C LEU A 128 -0.84 8.69 4.66
N MET A 129 -2.15 8.92 4.75
CA MET A 129 -2.85 8.99 6.04
C MET A 129 -2.85 7.64 6.76
N GLN A 130 -2.85 6.51 6.06
CA GLN A 130 -2.65 5.20 6.70
C GLN A 130 -1.33 5.13 7.47
N GLY A 131 -0.23 5.54 6.84
CA GLY A 131 1.09 5.60 7.49
C GLY A 131 1.12 6.54 8.69
N LEU A 132 0.61 7.76 8.51
CA LEU A 132 0.61 8.79 9.54
C LEU A 132 -0.23 8.40 10.76
N ILE A 133 -1.41 7.81 10.56
CA ILE A 133 -2.27 7.34 11.64
C ILE A 133 -1.58 6.22 12.42
N CYS A 134 -0.96 5.25 11.73
CA CYS A 134 -0.18 4.21 12.41
C CYS A 134 0.97 4.81 13.24
N ALA A 135 1.67 5.83 12.73
CA ALA A 135 2.73 6.50 13.47
C ALA A 135 2.17 7.21 14.71
N ARG A 136 1.04 7.92 14.58
CA ARG A 136 0.36 8.54 15.73
C ARG A 136 0.03 7.50 16.80
N GLU A 137 -0.55 6.36 16.43
CA GLU A 137 -0.94 5.31 17.38
C GLU A 137 0.26 4.56 17.99
N TYR A 138 1.42 4.54 17.32
CA TYR A 138 2.64 3.90 17.81
C TYR A 138 3.48 4.81 18.72
N PHE A 139 3.54 6.11 18.42
CA PHE A 139 4.31 7.09 19.16
C PHE A 139 3.46 7.78 20.24
N GLN A 140 3.24 7.07 21.36
CA GLN A 140 2.34 7.44 22.47
C GLN A 140 3.04 7.81 23.78
N ALA A 141 4.38 7.92 23.81
CA ALA A 141 5.07 8.35 25.02
C ALA A 141 4.69 9.80 25.38
N ALA A 142 4.73 10.10 26.68
CA ALA A 142 4.51 11.44 27.24
C ALA A 142 5.80 12.29 27.12
N THR A 143 6.27 12.46 25.88
CA THR A 143 7.40 13.33 25.53
C THR A 143 6.93 14.43 24.58
N ASN A 144 7.60 15.58 24.60
CA ASN A 144 7.27 16.71 23.75
C ASN A 144 7.36 16.37 22.25
N GLU A 145 8.32 15.53 21.88
CA GLU A 145 8.56 15.09 20.51
C GLU A 145 7.42 14.22 19.99
N GLU A 146 6.98 13.23 20.78
CA GLU A 146 5.86 12.35 20.40
C GLU A 146 4.52 13.10 20.44
N GLU A 147 4.32 14.02 21.40
CA GLU A 147 3.15 14.91 21.43
C GLU A 147 3.06 15.80 20.18
N LYS A 148 4.17 16.39 19.73
CA LYS A 148 4.22 17.18 18.50
C LYS A 148 3.92 16.35 17.26
N LEU A 149 4.45 15.13 17.18
CA LEU A 149 4.14 14.20 16.10
C LEU A 149 2.64 13.93 16.04
N ARG A 150 2.03 13.54 17.17
CA ARG A 150 0.60 13.23 17.23
C ARG A 150 -0.26 14.43 16.83
N ALA A 151 0.04 15.60 17.38
CA ALA A 151 -0.68 16.83 17.07
C ALA A 151 -0.53 17.24 15.59
N CYS A 152 0.63 16.99 14.98
CA CYS A 152 0.86 17.24 13.55
C CYS A 152 0.01 16.32 12.68
N VAL A 153 0.01 15.02 12.98
CA VAL A 153 -0.85 14.04 12.27
C VAL A 153 -2.32 14.42 12.38
N ASP A 154 -2.81 14.78 13.57
CA ASP A 154 -4.21 15.17 13.77
C ASP A 154 -4.57 16.43 12.94
N ARG A 155 -3.67 17.40 12.84
CA ARG A 155 -3.86 18.59 11.98
C ARG A 155 -3.90 18.21 10.50
N LEU A 156 -2.96 17.40 10.03
CA LEU A 156 -2.89 16.99 8.63
C LEU A 156 -4.12 16.19 8.21
N PHE A 157 -4.52 15.21 9.02
CA PHE A 157 -5.72 14.40 8.75
C PHE A 157 -7.00 15.24 8.82
N GLY A 158 -7.13 16.09 9.84
CA GLY A 158 -8.29 16.95 10.03
C GLY A 158 -8.46 18.02 8.96
N ALA A 159 -7.39 18.36 8.23
CA ALA A 159 -7.42 19.33 7.14
C ALA A 159 -7.90 18.75 5.80
N VAL A 160 -7.93 17.43 5.62
CA VAL A 160 -8.39 16.82 4.36
C VAL A 160 -9.90 16.98 4.23
N GLU A 161 -10.35 17.72 3.23
CA GLU A 161 -11.75 17.97 2.93
C GLU A 161 -12.34 16.81 2.11
N TRP A 162 -12.51 15.64 2.74
CA TRP A 162 -12.98 14.43 2.02
C TRP A 162 -14.35 14.63 1.36
N ASP A 163 -15.22 15.45 1.97
CA ASP A 163 -16.53 15.81 1.45
C ASP A 163 -16.45 16.69 0.19
N TRP A 164 -15.42 17.52 0.03
CA TRP A 164 -15.15 18.26 -1.22
C TRP A 164 -15.06 17.31 -2.42
N TYR A 165 -14.37 16.19 -2.22
CA TYR A 165 -14.15 15.16 -3.25
C TYR A 165 -15.40 14.34 -3.59
N THR A 166 -16.56 14.64 -3.01
CA THR A 166 -17.87 14.10 -3.44
C THR A 166 -18.53 14.96 -4.52
N ARG A 167 -18.02 16.16 -4.79
CA ARG A 167 -18.70 17.22 -5.58
C ARG A 167 -20.06 17.65 -5.00
N GLY A 168 -20.28 17.42 -3.70
CA GLY A 168 -21.56 17.68 -3.04
C GLY A 168 -22.66 16.67 -3.40
N GLU A 169 -22.30 15.53 -4.00
CA GLU A 169 -23.25 14.50 -4.45
C GLU A 169 -23.28 13.30 -3.50
N ASN A 170 -24.44 12.63 -3.44
CA ASN A 170 -24.59 11.31 -2.79
C ASN A 170 -24.10 10.19 -3.73
N GLY A 171 -22.87 10.32 -4.23
CA GLY A 171 -22.24 9.47 -5.24
C GLY A 171 -20.80 9.10 -4.88
N ALA A 172 -19.99 8.74 -5.88
CA ALA A 172 -18.60 8.36 -5.65
C ALA A 172 -17.75 9.54 -5.15
N LEU A 173 -16.71 9.23 -4.40
CA LEU A 173 -15.55 10.10 -4.30
C LEU A 173 -14.87 10.18 -5.66
N TYR A 174 -14.27 11.33 -5.96
CA TYR A 174 -13.45 11.53 -7.13
C TYR A 174 -11.98 11.47 -6.76
N TRP A 175 -11.20 10.86 -7.63
CA TRP A 175 -9.78 10.62 -7.38
C TRP A 175 -8.98 11.93 -7.38
N HIS A 176 -9.29 12.82 -8.32
CA HIS A 176 -8.51 14.04 -8.54
C HIS A 176 -9.38 15.30 -8.51
N TRP A 177 -8.80 16.38 -8.04
CA TRP A 177 -9.28 17.75 -8.24
C TRP A 177 -8.07 18.66 -8.50
N SER A 178 -8.19 19.56 -9.49
CA SER A 178 -7.14 20.51 -9.89
C SER A 178 -7.61 21.95 -9.70
N PRO A 179 -6.75 22.86 -9.21
CA PRO A 179 -7.08 24.28 -9.17
C PRO A 179 -7.19 24.93 -10.56
N ASP A 180 -6.52 24.36 -11.57
CA ASP A 180 -6.47 24.90 -12.94
C ASP A 180 -7.50 24.23 -13.87
N HIS A 181 -7.95 23.03 -13.50
CA HIS A 181 -8.78 22.18 -14.36
C HIS A 181 -10.01 21.61 -13.67
N ASP A 182 -10.28 22.00 -12.43
CA ASP A 182 -11.35 21.49 -11.58
C ASP A 182 -11.40 19.96 -11.59
N TRP A 183 -12.41 19.42 -12.25
CA TRP A 183 -12.83 18.04 -12.23
C TRP A 183 -12.50 17.29 -13.52
N ILE A 184 -11.63 17.84 -14.39
CA ILE A 184 -11.41 17.34 -15.76
C ILE A 184 -10.96 15.89 -15.83
N MET A 185 -10.19 15.42 -14.84
CA MET A 185 -9.76 14.02 -14.75
C MET A 185 -10.96 13.07 -14.65
N ASN A 186 -12.04 13.56 -14.04
CA ASN A 186 -13.37 12.95 -13.99
C ASN A 186 -13.35 11.44 -13.69
N LEU A 187 -12.51 11.05 -12.73
CA LEU A 187 -12.31 9.66 -12.35
C LEU A 187 -13.00 9.35 -11.02
N PRO A 188 -14.23 8.81 -11.02
CA PRO A 188 -14.88 8.37 -9.79
C PRO A 188 -14.20 7.10 -9.24
N ILE A 189 -13.92 7.08 -7.94
CA ILE A 189 -13.35 5.93 -7.25
C ILE A 189 -14.47 4.89 -7.03
N ARG A 190 -14.45 3.81 -7.79
CA ARG A 190 -15.50 2.78 -7.77
C ARG A 190 -14.90 1.40 -7.52
N GLY A 191 -15.49 0.68 -6.58
CA GLY A 191 -15.06 -0.64 -6.19
C GLY A 191 -15.42 -1.71 -7.21
N TRP A 192 -14.75 -2.86 -7.19
CA TRP A 192 -13.67 -3.20 -6.26
C TRP A 192 -12.30 -2.88 -6.87
N ASN A 193 -11.47 -2.12 -6.13
CA ASN A 193 -10.08 -1.82 -6.47
C ASN A 193 -9.27 -1.51 -5.17
N GLU A 194 -8.07 -0.96 -5.28
CA GLU A 194 -7.11 -0.68 -4.20
C GLU A 194 -7.55 0.40 -3.19
N ALA A 195 -8.56 1.21 -3.52
CA ALA A 195 -8.86 2.47 -2.83
C ALA A 195 -9.87 2.38 -1.68
N LEU A 196 -10.11 1.19 -1.12
CA LEU A 196 -11.06 0.99 -0.01
C LEU A 196 -10.78 1.93 1.18
N SER A 197 -9.51 2.11 1.54
CA SER A 197 -9.11 2.97 2.67
C SER A 197 -9.52 4.44 2.50
N ALA A 198 -9.62 4.95 1.26
CA ALA A 198 -10.09 6.31 1.03
C ALA A 198 -11.52 6.52 1.55
N TYR A 199 -12.41 5.55 1.31
CA TYR A 199 -13.79 5.62 1.81
C TYR A 199 -13.87 5.46 3.34
N VAL A 200 -13.10 4.53 3.91
CA VAL A 200 -13.07 4.31 5.37
C VAL A 200 -12.59 5.57 6.10
N LEU A 201 -11.48 6.16 5.64
CA LEU A 201 -10.93 7.38 6.23
C LEU A 201 -11.85 8.58 6.04
N ALA A 202 -12.42 8.75 4.85
CA ALA A 202 -13.38 9.82 4.56
C ALA A 202 -14.62 9.75 5.47
N ALA A 203 -15.21 8.56 5.64
CA ALA A 203 -16.36 8.39 6.52
C ALA A 203 -16.00 8.59 8.00
N GLY A 204 -14.75 8.29 8.36
CA GLY A 204 -14.18 8.42 9.69
C GLY A 204 -13.79 9.84 10.12
N SER A 205 -13.67 10.76 9.15
CA SER A 205 -13.28 12.14 9.38
C SER A 205 -14.23 12.84 10.39
N GLY A 206 -13.64 13.61 11.29
CA GLY A 206 -14.37 14.40 12.28
C GLY A 206 -14.75 15.79 11.80
N THR A 207 -14.04 16.30 10.78
CA THR A 207 -14.16 17.67 10.27
C THR A 207 -14.87 17.71 8.92
N HIS A 208 -14.53 16.76 8.04
CA HIS A 208 -15.01 16.69 6.65
C HIS A 208 -15.53 15.29 6.31
N PRO A 209 -16.54 14.75 7.01
CA PRO A 209 -17.04 13.40 6.77
C PRO A 209 -17.88 13.29 5.51
N ILE A 210 -17.77 12.15 4.85
CA ILE A 210 -18.73 11.74 3.80
C ILE A 210 -19.92 11.01 4.43
N GLY A 211 -21.05 10.96 3.71
CA GLY A 211 -22.20 10.15 4.11
C GLY A 211 -22.04 8.67 3.72
N PRO A 212 -22.75 7.74 4.38
CA PRO A 212 -22.71 6.31 4.02
C PRO A 212 -23.14 6.05 2.57
N GLU A 213 -24.04 6.88 2.03
CA GLU A 213 -24.49 6.79 0.64
C GLU A 213 -23.35 6.94 -0.36
N ASN A 214 -22.30 7.71 -0.05
CA ASN A 214 -21.14 7.84 -0.91
C ASN A 214 -20.43 6.49 -1.08
N TYR A 215 -20.35 5.68 -0.02
CA TYR A 215 -19.83 4.32 -0.10
C TYR A 215 -20.83 3.38 -0.80
N HIS A 216 -22.09 3.36 -0.39
CA HIS A 216 -23.04 2.37 -0.90
C HIS A 216 -23.40 2.58 -2.38
N LYS A 217 -23.58 3.83 -2.85
CA LYS A 217 -23.90 4.16 -4.25
C LYS A 217 -22.66 4.45 -5.09
N GLY A 218 -21.64 5.06 -4.48
CA GLY A 218 -20.41 5.43 -5.16
C GLY A 218 -19.45 4.26 -5.30
N TRP A 219 -18.82 3.86 -4.19
CA TRP A 219 -17.86 2.76 -4.12
C TRP A 219 -18.49 1.43 -4.53
N ALA A 220 -19.48 0.97 -3.77
CA ALA A 220 -20.06 -0.35 -3.93
C ALA A 220 -21.01 -0.47 -5.12
N ARG A 221 -21.37 0.67 -5.74
CA ARG A 221 -22.29 0.75 -6.88
C ARG A 221 -23.59 -0.03 -6.62
N SER A 222 -24.14 0.12 -5.42
CA SER A 222 -25.34 -0.60 -4.97
C SER A 222 -25.24 -2.13 -5.12
N GLY A 223 -24.03 -2.69 -5.02
CA GLY A 223 -23.76 -4.12 -5.10
C GLY A 223 -23.08 -4.57 -6.40
N GLU A 224 -22.94 -3.72 -7.42
CA GLU A 224 -22.30 -4.07 -8.71
C GLU A 224 -20.78 -4.32 -8.59
N MET A 225 -20.18 -4.15 -7.42
CA MET A 225 -18.78 -4.58 -7.19
C MET A 225 -18.65 -6.08 -6.89
N ARG A 226 -19.76 -6.80 -6.64
CA ARG A 226 -19.77 -8.25 -6.43
C ARG A 226 -19.48 -8.99 -7.74
N ASN A 227 -18.67 -10.04 -7.65
CA ASN A 227 -18.32 -10.93 -8.75
C ASN A 227 -19.01 -12.29 -8.56
N GLY A 228 -18.53 -13.10 -7.62
CA GLY A 228 -19.09 -14.40 -7.25
C GLY A 228 -18.80 -15.55 -8.23
N ALA A 229 -18.09 -15.30 -9.34
CA ALA A 229 -17.71 -16.34 -10.28
C ALA A 229 -16.45 -17.10 -9.86
N SER A 230 -16.26 -18.29 -10.43
CA SER A 230 -15.11 -19.16 -10.19
C SER A 230 -14.06 -19.01 -11.30
N TYR A 231 -12.81 -18.76 -10.90
CA TYR A 231 -11.65 -18.69 -11.79
C TYR A 231 -10.62 -19.70 -11.30
N LEU A 232 -10.20 -20.62 -12.18
CA LEU A 232 -9.26 -21.70 -11.84
C LEU A 232 -9.71 -22.53 -10.61
N GLY A 233 -11.03 -22.67 -10.41
CA GLY A 233 -11.61 -23.40 -9.28
C GLY A 233 -11.77 -22.59 -7.99
N THR A 234 -11.37 -21.32 -7.98
CA THR A 234 -11.52 -20.42 -6.82
C THR A 234 -12.63 -19.40 -7.07
N VAL A 235 -13.61 -19.31 -6.16
CA VAL A 235 -14.66 -18.29 -6.21
C VAL A 235 -14.10 -16.94 -5.74
N LEU A 236 -14.24 -15.91 -6.56
CA LEU A 236 -13.81 -14.54 -6.26
C LEU A 236 -15.03 -13.70 -5.81
N PRO A 237 -15.10 -13.23 -4.55
CA PRO A 237 -16.25 -12.46 -4.06
C PRO A 237 -16.49 -11.13 -4.77
N LEU A 238 -15.46 -10.30 -4.97
CA LEU A 238 -15.54 -8.93 -5.50
C LEU A 238 -14.58 -8.71 -6.67
N GLY A 239 -14.90 -7.72 -7.51
CA GLY A 239 -13.99 -7.19 -8.55
C GLY A 239 -14.17 -7.82 -9.92
N GLU A 240 -13.26 -7.50 -10.83
CA GLU A 240 -13.32 -7.95 -12.21
C GLU A 240 -12.91 -9.43 -12.37
N PRO A 241 -13.16 -10.06 -13.53
CA PRO A 241 -12.66 -11.39 -13.82
C PRO A 241 -11.16 -11.53 -13.54
N TYR A 242 -10.78 -12.62 -12.85
CA TYR A 242 -9.42 -12.86 -12.36
C TYR A 242 -8.86 -11.84 -11.34
N GLY A 243 -9.62 -10.83 -10.93
CA GLY A 243 -9.32 -9.92 -9.81
C GLY A 243 -8.40 -8.73 -10.10
N GLY A 244 -7.69 -8.74 -11.23
CA GLY A 244 -6.78 -7.65 -11.63
C GLY A 244 -5.35 -7.81 -11.09
N PRO A 245 -4.55 -6.73 -11.07
CA PRO A 245 -3.22 -6.72 -10.46
C PRO A 245 -3.27 -6.97 -8.95
N LEU A 246 -2.32 -7.74 -8.42
CA LEU A 246 -2.44 -8.25 -7.05
C LEU A 246 -2.34 -7.17 -5.95
N PHE A 247 -1.74 -6.01 -6.24
CA PHE A 247 -1.66 -4.88 -5.29
C PHE A 247 -3.03 -4.38 -4.80
N ILE A 248 -4.11 -4.64 -5.55
CA ILE A 248 -5.50 -4.37 -5.13
C ILE A 248 -5.83 -5.06 -3.80
N SER A 249 -5.21 -6.21 -3.51
CA SER A 249 -5.33 -6.92 -2.24
C SER A 249 -4.27 -6.52 -1.21
N HIS A 250 -3.46 -5.48 -1.46
CA HIS A 250 -2.34 -5.10 -0.58
C HIS A 250 -2.47 -3.69 -0.03
N TYR A 251 -2.65 -2.66 -0.86
CA TYR A 251 -2.40 -1.26 -0.43
C TYR A 251 -3.29 -0.84 0.73
N SER A 252 -4.62 -0.96 0.59
CA SER A 252 -5.54 -0.70 1.70
C SER A 252 -5.26 -1.61 2.90
N PHE A 253 -4.88 -2.88 2.66
CA PHE A 253 -4.64 -3.88 3.71
C PHE A 253 -3.24 -3.85 4.33
N CYS A 254 -2.37 -2.93 3.93
CA CYS A 254 -1.11 -2.68 4.64
C CYS A 254 -1.36 -2.16 6.06
N ALA A 255 -2.51 -1.50 6.28
CA ALA A 255 -2.93 -0.98 7.58
C ALA A 255 -4.36 -1.43 7.98
N LEU A 256 -5.32 -1.46 7.05
CA LEU A 256 -6.67 -1.95 7.34
C LEU A 256 -6.64 -3.47 7.53
N ASP A 257 -7.09 -3.99 8.67
CA ASP A 257 -7.04 -5.43 8.94
C ASP A 257 -8.23 -6.15 8.28
N PRO A 258 -8.00 -7.05 7.30
CA PRO A 258 -9.08 -7.81 6.68
C PRO A 258 -9.59 -8.96 7.57
N CYS A 259 -8.88 -9.33 8.65
CA CYS A 259 -9.25 -10.46 9.50
C CYS A 259 -10.54 -10.17 10.27
N GLY A 260 -11.57 -10.99 10.05
CA GLY A 260 -12.88 -10.81 10.68
C GLY A 260 -13.63 -9.56 10.22
N LEU A 261 -13.14 -8.90 9.17
CA LEU A 261 -13.75 -7.72 8.57
C LEU A 261 -14.82 -8.16 7.56
N SER A 262 -16.01 -7.58 7.67
CA SER A 262 -17.16 -7.85 6.82
C SER A 262 -18.02 -6.62 6.67
N ASP A 263 -18.83 -6.58 5.63
CA ASP A 263 -19.87 -5.58 5.43
C ASP A 263 -21.04 -6.17 4.65
N ARG A 264 -22.00 -5.34 4.24
CA ARG A 264 -23.14 -5.76 3.42
C ARG A 264 -22.71 -6.43 2.11
N TYR A 265 -21.59 -6.04 1.52
CA TYR A 265 -21.19 -6.49 0.18
C TYR A 265 -20.25 -7.69 0.19
N CYS A 266 -19.41 -7.83 1.22
CA CYS A 266 -18.49 -8.94 1.40
C CYS A 266 -18.57 -9.50 2.83
N SER A 267 -18.89 -10.79 2.95
CA SER A 267 -19.00 -11.45 4.25
C SER A 267 -17.65 -11.70 4.93
N ASP A 268 -16.54 -11.66 4.17
CA ASP A 268 -15.19 -11.88 4.69
C ASP A 268 -14.14 -11.27 3.72
N TYR A 269 -13.59 -10.11 4.08
CA TYR A 269 -12.56 -9.43 3.28
C TYR A 269 -11.22 -10.17 3.27
N ARG A 270 -10.92 -11.00 4.28
CA ARG A 270 -9.75 -11.88 4.24
C ARG A 270 -9.95 -12.97 3.21
N ALA A 271 -11.14 -13.57 3.13
CA ALA A 271 -11.46 -14.54 2.08
C ALA A 271 -11.39 -13.92 0.68
N GLN A 272 -11.82 -12.67 0.50
CA GLN A 272 -11.61 -11.92 -0.76
C GLN A 272 -10.12 -11.83 -1.13
N ALA A 273 -9.26 -11.40 -0.19
CA ALA A 273 -7.83 -11.26 -0.45
C ALA A 273 -7.15 -12.62 -0.73
N VAL A 274 -7.51 -13.67 0.01
CA VAL A 274 -7.04 -15.04 -0.21
C VAL A 274 -7.48 -15.56 -1.58
N ALA A 275 -8.73 -15.34 -1.98
CA ALA A 275 -9.26 -15.78 -3.27
C ALA A 275 -8.51 -15.10 -4.43
N HIS A 276 -8.34 -13.78 -4.38
CA HIS A 276 -7.59 -13.04 -5.39
C HIS A 276 -6.13 -13.51 -5.48
N THR A 277 -5.48 -13.69 -4.33
CA THR A 277 -4.09 -14.20 -4.26
C THR A 277 -3.98 -15.61 -4.85
N ARG A 278 -4.92 -16.51 -4.53
CA ARG A 278 -4.96 -17.88 -5.06
C ARG A 278 -5.12 -17.90 -6.57
N ILE A 279 -6.02 -17.09 -7.12
CA ILE A 279 -6.21 -17.00 -8.58
C ILE A 279 -4.93 -16.53 -9.27
N ASN A 280 -4.25 -15.52 -8.71
CA ASN A 280 -2.99 -15.01 -9.24
C ASN A 280 -1.88 -16.09 -9.20
N HIS A 281 -1.71 -16.74 -8.05
CA HIS A 281 -0.76 -17.86 -7.87
C HIS A 281 -1.04 -19.01 -8.85
N ASP A 282 -2.27 -19.50 -8.90
CA ASP A 282 -2.64 -20.67 -9.70
C ASP A 282 -2.55 -20.39 -11.19
N TYR A 283 -2.87 -19.15 -11.62
CA TYR A 283 -2.60 -18.71 -12.98
C TYR A 283 -1.11 -18.82 -13.29
N CYS A 284 -0.24 -18.25 -12.44
CA CYS A 284 1.20 -18.34 -12.66
C CYS A 284 1.69 -19.78 -12.67
N MET A 285 1.18 -20.62 -11.76
CA MET A 285 1.50 -22.03 -11.70
C MET A 285 0.90 -22.84 -12.84
N SER A 286 0.02 -22.28 -13.68
CA SER A 286 -0.40 -22.87 -14.95
C SER A 286 0.62 -22.63 -16.09
N VAL A 287 1.39 -21.54 -16.01
CA VAL A 287 2.38 -21.14 -17.02
C VAL A 287 3.68 -21.92 -16.82
N PRO A 288 4.14 -22.72 -17.82
CA PRO A 288 5.31 -23.58 -17.65
C PRO A 288 6.60 -22.88 -17.24
N GLY A 289 6.83 -21.64 -17.73
CA GLY A 289 8.03 -20.86 -17.41
C GLY A 289 8.10 -20.45 -15.93
N TYR A 290 6.98 -19.97 -15.39
CA TYR A 290 6.87 -19.56 -13.98
C TYR A 290 6.95 -20.76 -13.05
N ARG A 291 6.20 -21.84 -13.35
CA ARG A 291 6.24 -23.09 -12.59
C ARG A 291 7.64 -23.68 -12.53
N LYS A 292 8.36 -23.72 -13.67
CA LYS A 292 9.74 -24.23 -13.71
C LYS A 292 10.68 -23.40 -12.84
N ALA A 293 10.50 -22.09 -12.81
CA ALA A 293 11.28 -21.18 -11.97
C ALA A 293 10.82 -21.17 -10.50
N GLY A 294 9.66 -21.74 -10.17
CA GLY A 294 9.10 -21.73 -8.82
C GLY A 294 8.64 -20.35 -8.35
N VAL A 295 8.30 -19.45 -9.28
CA VAL A 295 7.95 -18.06 -8.99
C VAL A 295 6.55 -17.73 -9.47
N TRP A 296 5.89 -16.81 -8.78
CA TRP A 296 4.56 -16.30 -9.12
C TRP A 296 4.42 -14.85 -8.66
N GLY A 297 3.34 -14.20 -9.06
CA GLY A 297 3.00 -12.85 -8.64
C GLY A 297 2.97 -11.87 -9.80
N LEU A 298 1.76 -11.59 -10.29
CA LEU A 298 1.49 -10.57 -11.32
C LEU A 298 0.83 -9.36 -10.66
N THR A 299 1.47 -8.21 -10.78
CA THR A 299 0.96 -6.92 -10.31
C THR A 299 1.56 -5.80 -11.14
N ALA A 300 1.12 -4.56 -10.92
CA ALA A 300 1.68 -3.41 -11.60
C ALA A 300 3.15 -3.19 -11.20
N SER A 301 4.04 -3.03 -12.18
CA SER A 301 5.49 -2.83 -11.97
C SER A 301 6.20 -2.39 -13.26
N ASP A 302 7.49 -2.05 -13.18
CA ASP A 302 8.34 -1.86 -14.35
C ASP A 302 8.46 -3.17 -15.15
N GLY A 303 8.63 -3.06 -16.47
CA GLY A 303 8.86 -4.20 -17.35
C GLY A 303 9.83 -3.87 -18.48
N PRO A 304 10.24 -4.86 -19.30
CA PRO A 304 11.21 -4.64 -20.39
C PRO A 304 10.77 -3.61 -21.43
N LYS A 305 9.47 -3.31 -21.50
CA LYS A 305 8.86 -2.36 -22.44
C LYS A 305 8.24 -1.15 -21.72
N GLY A 306 8.70 -0.87 -20.49
CA GLY A 306 8.12 0.15 -19.61
C GLY A 306 7.15 -0.44 -18.58
N TYR A 307 6.54 0.45 -17.81
CA TYR A 307 5.61 0.11 -16.74
C TYR A 307 4.31 -0.51 -17.26
N GLY A 308 3.74 -1.48 -16.53
CA GLY A 308 2.48 -2.09 -16.88
C GLY A 308 1.73 -2.66 -15.68
N ALA A 309 0.40 -2.58 -15.71
CA ALA A 309 -0.50 -3.15 -14.70
C ALA A 309 -0.69 -4.67 -14.93
N PHE A 310 0.36 -5.47 -14.70
CA PHE A 310 0.31 -6.90 -14.98
C PHE A 310 -0.67 -7.64 -14.07
N SER A 311 -1.37 -8.62 -14.65
CA SER A 311 -2.38 -9.43 -13.98
C SER A 311 -2.56 -10.77 -14.71
N PRO A 312 -3.31 -11.75 -14.17
CA PRO A 312 -3.65 -12.96 -14.90
C PRO A 312 -4.34 -12.71 -16.25
N ALA A 313 -5.07 -11.60 -16.38
CA ALA A 313 -5.72 -11.19 -17.64
C ALA A 313 -4.80 -10.36 -18.55
N TYR A 314 -3.67 -9.86 -18.03
CA TYR A 314 -2.70 -9.04 -18.75
C TYR A 314 -1.26 -9.45 -18.41
N ASP A 315 -0.92 -10.68 -18.75
CA ASP A 315 0.40 -11.25 -18.52
C ASP A 315 1.38 -10.94 -19.68
N LYS A 316 2.54 -10.37 -19.36
CA LYS A 316 3.62 -10.05 -20.32
C LYS A 316 4.94 -10.77 -20.03
N GLY A 317 4.94 -11.79 -19.16
CA GLY A 317 6.18 -12.46 -18.77
C GLY A 317 6.83 -11.91 -17.49
N VAL A 318 6.26 -10.85 -16.90
CA VAL A 318 6.89 -10.03 -15.85
C VAL A 318 6.35 -10.46 -14.49
N ILE A 319 7.25 -10.94 -13.63
CA ILE A 319 6.97 -11.29 -12.24
C ILE A 319 7.50 -10.18 -11.35
N ALA A 320 6.67 -9.67 -10.43
CA ALA A 320 7.07 -8.68 -9.45
C ALA A 320 7.12 -9.32 -8.05
N PRO A 321 8.26 -9.26 -7.33
CA PRO A 321 8.39 -9.81 -5.99
C PRO A 321 7.32 -9.30 -5.01
N THR A 322 6.92 -8.02 -5.08
CA THR A 322 5.89 -7.47 -4.18
C THR A 322 4.57 -8.23 -4.25
N ALA A 323 4.20 -8.81 -5.40
CA ALA A 323 2.94 -9.52 -5.53
C ALA A 323 2.89 -10.75 -4.59
N ALA A 324 3.91 -11.61 -4.67
CA ALA A 324 3.98 -12.81 -3.83
C ALA A 324 4.32 -12.47 -2.37
N LEU A 325 5.31 -11.60 -2.15
CA LEU A 325 5.81 -11.29 -0.81
C LEU A 325 4.81 -10.46 0.02
N SER A 326 4.09 -9.52 -0.58
CA SER A 326 3.04 -8.80 0.14
C SER A 326 1.79 -9.65 0.41
N SER A 327 1.78 -10.90 -0.09
CA SER A 327 0.69 -11.86 0.12
C SER A 327 0.97 -12.89 1.22
N PHE A 328 2.05 -12.73 2.01
CA PHE A 328 2.34 -13.59 3.17
C PHE A 328 1.12 -13.79 4.11
N PRO A 329 0.34 -12.75 4.46
CA PRO A 329 -0.83 -12.95 5.33
C PRO A 329 -1.97 -13.79 4.71
N PHE A 330 -1.95 -14.00 3.40
CA PHE A 330 -3.03 -14.64 2.66
C PHE A 330 -2.66 -16.07 2.22
N LEU A 331 -1.49 -16.24 1.62
CA LEU A 331 -0.96 -17.54 1.17
C LEU A 331 0.49 -17.73 1.65
N PRO A 332 0.71 -17.98 2.96
CA PRO A 332 2.05 -17.97 3.54
C PRO A 332 2.98 -19.04 2.99
N ALA A 333 2.48 -20.25 2.72
CA ALA A 333 3.30 -21.35 2.19
C ALA A 333 3.75 -21.08 0.74
N GLU A 334 2.85 -20.55 -0.09
CA GLU A 334 3.15 -20.17 -1.47
C GLU A 334 4.06 -18.93 -1.55
N ALA A 335 3.85 -17.97 -0.65
CA ALA A 335 4.71 -16.79 -0.53
C ALA A 335 6.13 -17.18 -0.06
N GLU A 336 6.26 -18.09 0.91
CA GLU A 336 7.55 -18.64 1.32
C GLU A 336 8.24 -19.37 0.16
N SER A 337 7.51 -20.19 -0.59
CA SER A 337 8.07 -20.91 -1.73
C SER A 337 8.62 -19.94 -2.78
N ALA A 338 7.87 -18.89 -3.12
CA ALA A 338 8.32 -17.84 -4.03
C ALA A 338 9.52 -17.06 -3.48
N LEU A 339 9.49 -16.69 -2.20
CA LEU A 339 10.60 -16.01 -1.53
C LEU A 339 11.90 -16.79 -1.69
N ARG A 340 11.88 -18.09 -1.37
CA ARG A 340 13.07 -18.96 -1.48
C ARG A 340 13.53 -19.10 -2.92
N ALA A 341 12.60 -19.23 -3.86
CA ALA A 341 12.92 -19.28 -5.29
C ALA A 341 13.57 -17.97 -5.78
N MET A 342 13.05 -16.80 -5.37
CA MET A 342 13.59 -15.49 -5.72
C MET A 342 14.95 -15.23 -5.07
N LEU A 343 15.17 -15.66 -3.82
CA LEU A 343 16.48 -15.58 -3.15
C LEU A 343 17.54 -16.45 -3.86
N ALA A 344 17.14 -17.59 -4.42
CA ALA A 344 18.03 -18.49 -5.14
C ALA A 344 18.17 -18.16 -6.64
N TYR A 345 17.35 -17.25 -7.17
CA TYR A 345 17.28 -16.96 -8.60
C TYR A 345 18.61 -16.41 -9.13
N GLU A 346 19.18 -17.09 -10.13
CA GLU A 346 20.47 -16.74 -10.77
C GLU A 346 21.55 -16.35 -9.75
N ASP A 347 21.79 -17.21 -8.76
CA ASP A 347 22.80 -17.00 -7.69
C ASP A 347 22.56 -15.72 -6.86
N GLY A 348 21.28 -15.38 -6.62
CA GLY A 348 20.87 -14.26 -5.77
C GLY A 348 20.78 -12.92 -6.48
N LYS A 349 20.76 -12.92 -7.82
CA LYS A 349 20.76 -11.74 -8.68
C LYS A 349 19.60 -10.77 -8.42
N LEU A 350 18.46 -11.23 -7.90
CA LEU A 350 17.30 -10.38 -7.65
C LEU A 350 17.44 -9.52 -6.40
N LEU A 351 18.20 -9.95 -5.39
CA LEU A 351 18.29 -9.27 -4.09
C LEU A 351 19.46 -8.26 -4.08
N GLY A 352 19.16 -7.01 -4.39
CA GLY A 352 20.15 -5.93 -4.41
C GLY A 352 20.21 -5.07 -3.15
N ARG A 353 20.65 -3.81 -3.29
CA ARG A 353 20.93 -2.89 -2.16
C ARG A 353 19.71 -2.62 -1.29
N PHE A 354 18.54 -2.52 -1.92
CA PHE A 354 17.27 -2.11 -1.30
C PHE A 354 16.23 -3.21 -1.27
N GLY A 355 16.66 -4.46 -1.20
CA GLY A 355 15.78 -5.63 -1.25
C GLY A 355 15.72 -6.19 -2.67
N PHE A 356 14.61 -6.85 -3.00
CA PHE A 356 14.41 -7.34 -4.35
C PHE A 356 14.24 -6.18 -5.33
N ALA A 357 14.77 -6.32 -6.56
CA ALA A 357 14.44 -5.44 -7.66
C ALA A 357 12.94 -5.49 -7.99
N ASP A 358 12.43 -4.43 -8.61
CA ASP A 358 11.01 -4.20 -8.85
C ASP A 358 10.30 -5.38 -9.53
N SER A 359 10.95 -5.94 -10.56
CA SER A 359 10.43 -7.06 -11.31
C SER A 359 11.51 -7.79 -12.10
N PHE A 360 11.15 -8.93 -12.68
CA PHE A 360 12.02 -9.70 -13.57
C PHE A 360 11.21 -10.56 -14.54
N VAL A 361 11.86 -11.05 -15.60
CA VAL A 361 11.27 -11.97 -16.58
C VAL A 361 12.04 -13.30 -16.50
N PRO A 362 11.48 -14.34 -15.84
CA PRO A 362 12.18 -15.62 -15.65
C PRO A 362 12.61 -16.28 -16.96
N LYS A 363 11.87 -16.04 -18.05
CA LYS A 363 12.15 -16.62 -19.36
C LYS A 363 13.43 -16.07 -20.00
N THR A 364 13.76 -14.80 -19.76
CA THR A 364 14.86 -14.11 -20.44
C THR A 364 15.99 -13.70 -19.51
N GLY A 365 15.82 -13.83 -18.19
CA GLY A 365 16.79 -13.36 -17.20
C GLY A 365 16.89 -11.83 -17.09
N TRP A 366 15.92 -11.11 -17.68
CA TRP A 366 15.83 -9.66 -17.52
C TRP A 366 15.39 -9.33 -16.10
N VAL A 367 16.03 -8.34 -15.50
CA VAL A 367 15.73 -7.84 -14.14
C VAL A 367 15.57 -6.33 -14.26
N ALA A 368 14.57 -5.78 -13.57
CA ALA A 368 14.36 -4.34 -13.51
C ALA A 368 15.60 -3.63 -12.96
N GLY A 369 15.95 -2.50 -13.56
CA GLY A 369 17.04 -1.63 -13.09
C GLY A 369 16.60 -0.72 -11.95
N THR A 370 15.47 -0.99 -11.31
CA THR A 370 14.73 -0.07 -10.45
C THR A 370 14.21 -0.73 -9.19
N TYR A 371 13.87 0.12 -8.22
CA TYR A 371 13.06 -0.17 -7.04
C TYR A 371 11.97 0.91 -6.98
N LEU A 372 10.71 0.54 -6.74
CA LEU A 372 9.60 1.48 -6.57
C LEU A 372 9.13 1.54 -5.12
N ALA A 373 8.84 2.75 -4.61
CA ALA A 373 8.36 2.92 -3.24
C ALA A 373 7.08 2.13 -2.95
N ILE A 374 6.15 2.12 -3.91
CA ILE A 374 4.86 1.46 -3.83
C ILE A 374 4.93 -0.07 -3.91
N ASP A 375 6.08 -0.62 -4.33
CA ASP A 375 6.33 -2.07 -4.38
C ASP A 375 7.21 -2.51 -3.20
N GLN A 376 8.21 -1.71 -2.79
CA GLN A 376 9.03 -2.03 -1.62
C GLN A 376 8.26 -1.91 -0.30
N GLY A 377 7.36 -0.92 -0.19
CA GLY A 377 6.64 -0.59 1.03
C GLY A 377 5.73 -1.72 1.52
N PRO A 378 4.81 -2.21 0.66
CA PRO A 378 3.93 -3.33 0.98
C PRO A 378 4.66 -4.62 1.34
N ILE A 379 5.86 -4.89 0.82
CA ILE A 379 6.66 -6.05 1.21
C ILE A 379 6.94 -5.99 2.72
N ILE A 380 7.43 -4.85 3.21
CA ILE A 380 7.76 -4.67 4.63
C ILE A 380 6.49 -4.75 5.48
N ALA A 381 5.46 -4.00 5.10
CA ALA A 381 4.23 -3.87 5.88
C ALA A 381 3.49 -5.20 6.02
N MET A 382 3.31 -5.93 4.91
CA MET A 382 2.53 -7.17 4.92
C MET A 382 3.29 -8.33 5.54
N ILE A 383 4.62 -8.40 5.40
CA ILE A 383 5.42 -9.38 6.16
C ILE A 383 5.30 -9.10 7.66
N GLU A 384 5.36 -7.83 8.09
CA GLU A 384 5.21 -7.51 9.51
C GLU A 384 3.81 -7.85 10.03
N ASN A 385 2.76 -7.59 9.25
CA ASN A 385 1.41 -7.99 9.62
C ASN A 385 1.25 -9.51 9.70
N PHE A 386 1.91 -10.27 8.82
CA PHE A 386 1.98 -11.73 8.93
C PHE A 386 2.71 -12.19 10.19
N ARG A 387 3.88 -11.59 10.51
CA ARG A 387 4.70 -11.98 11.67
C ARG A 387 4.05 -11.60 13.00
N SER A 388 3.46 -10.42 13.09
CA SER A 388 3.03 -9.85 14.38
C SER A 388 1.71 -9.13 14.35
N GLY A 389 1.12 -8.79 13.20
CA GLY A 389 -0.09 -7.97 13.10
C GLY A 389 0.07 -6.52 13.60
N LEU A 390 1.30 -6.00 13.66
CA LEU A 390 1.61 -4.70 14.25
C LEU A 390 0.80 -3.55 13.64
N LEU A 391 0.89 -3.37 12.32
CA LEU A 391 0.30 -2.21 11.64
C LEU A 391 -1.23 -2.29 11.64
N TRP A 392 -1.77 -3.49 11.50
CA TRP A 392 -3.20 -3.77 11.66
C TRP A 392 -3.73 -3.34 13.02
N ARG A 393 -3.07 -3.71 14.12
CA ARG A 393 -3.49 -3.28 15.47
C ARG A 393 -3.45 -1.77 15.65
N LEU A 394 -2.40 -1.11 15.13
CA LEU A 394 -2.24 0.33 15.24
C LEU A 394 -3.39 1.05 14.51
N PHE A 395 -3.60 0.73 13.24
CA PHE A 395 -4.61 1.39 12.42
C PHE A 395 -6.03 1.14 12.91
N MET A 396 -6.37 -0.11 13.25
CA MET A 396 -7.73 -0.49 13.66
C MET A 396 -8.12 0.03 15.05
N LYS A 397 -7.15 0.50 15.84
CA LYS A 397 -7.38 1.19 17.12
C LYS A 397 -7.76 2.66 16.92
N ALA A 398 -7.33 3.30 15.82
CA ALA A 398 -7.53 4.72 15.59
C ALA A 398 -9.02 5.11 15.60
N PRO A 399 -9.43 6.16 16.33
CA PRO A 399 -10.84 6.53 16.47
C PRO A 399 -11.56 6.81 15.14
N GLU A 400 -10.90 7.49 14.20
CA GLU A 400 -11.43 7.78 12.86
C GLU A 400 -11.67 6.51 12.04
N VAL A 401 -10.77 5.54 12.10
CA VAL A 401 -10.94 4.27 11.38
C VAL A 401 -12.14 3.51 11.94
N ARG A 402 -12.25 3.40 13.26
CA ARG A 402 -13.38 2.74 13.93
C ARG A 402 -14.71 3.41 13.59
N ARG A 403 -14.76 4.75 13.65
CA ARG A 403 -15.96 5.52 13.26
C ARG A 403 -16.31 5.31 11.79
N GLY A 404 -15.32 5.37 10.89
CA GLY A 404 -15.52 5.19 9.47
C GLY A 404 -16.10 3.83 9.13
N LEU A 405 -15.50 2.76 9.68
CA LEU A 405 -16.00 1.40 9.51
C LEU A 405 -17.45 1.25 10.02
N ALA A 406 -17.74 1.72 11.24
CA ALA A 406 -19.09 1.63 11.81
C ALA A 406 -20.13 2.39 10.96
N ARG A 407 -19.80 3.62 10.53
CA ARG A 407 -20.65 4.46 9.67
C ARG A 407 -20.90 3.88 8.29
N LEU A 408 -19.97 3.09 7.75
CA LEU A 408 -20.12 2.43 6.45
C LEU A 408 -20.79 1.06 6.54
N GLY A 409 -21.19 0.63 7.74
CA GLY A 409 -21.86 -0.65 7.95
C GLY A 409 -20.90 -1.85 8.00
N PHE A 410 -19.61 -1.62 8.27
CA PHE A 410 -18.66 -2.70 8.48
C PHE A 410 -18.76 -3.24 9.91
N ALA A 411 -18.50 -4.55 10.04
CA ALA A 411 -18.21 -5.21 11.30
C ALA A 411 -16.79 -5.77 11.28
N SER A 412 -16.11 -5.72 12.44
CA SER A 412 -14.85 -6.44 12.66
C SER A 412 -14.93 -7.24 13.96
N THR A 413 -14.96 -8.56 13.84
CA THR A 413 -14.96 -9.45 15.03
C THR A 413 -13.61 -9.41 15.74
N THR A 414 -12.51 -9.26 15.00
CA THR A 414 -11.15 -9.15 15.54
C THR A 414 -10.96 -7.89 16.40
N HIS A 415 -11.52 -6.75 15.96
CA HIS A 415 -11.30 -5.45 16.61
C HIS A 415 -12.51 -4.94 17.38
N SER A 416 -13.54 -5.79 17.57
CA SER A 416 -14.80 -5.46 18.24
C SER A 416 -15.44 -4.17 17.70
N ILE A 417 -15.60 -4.10 16.38
CA ILE A 417 -16.29 -3.01 15.69
C ILE A 417 -17.64 -3.54 15.21
N ALA A 418 -18.70 -2.82 15.55
CA ALA A 418 -20.06 -3.10 15.10
C ALA A 418 -20.55 -1.96 14.20
N PRO A 419 -21.43 -2.25 13.23
CA PRO A 419 -22.03 -1.22 12.39
C PRO A 419 -22.94 -0.31 13.22
N ASP A 420 -23.08 0.94 12.78
CA ASP A 420 -24.07 1.86 13.35
C ASP A 420 -25.49 1.32 13.11
N ALA A 421 -26.39 1.47 14.09
CA ALA A 421 -27.72 0.86 14.09
C ALA A 421 -28.67 1.32 12.95
N LEU A 422 -28.25 2.28 12.11
CA LEU A 422 -29.06 2.97 11.10
C LEU A 422 -28.48 2.84 9.67
N VAL A 423 -27.43 2.03 9.45
CA VAL A 423 -26.69 1.93 8.17
C VAL A 423 -27.06 0.70 7.35
#